data_AF-A0A271JFX2-F1
#
_entry.id   AF-A0A271JFX2-F1
#
_cell.length_a   1.000
_cell.length_b   1.000
_cell.length_c   1.000
_cell.angle_alpha   90.00
_cell.angle_beta   90.00
_cell.angle_gamma   90.00
#
_symmetry.space_group_name_H-M   'P 1'
#
loop_
_entity.id
_entity.type
_entity.pdbx_description
1 polymer ?
#
loop_
_entity_poly.entity_id
_entity_poly.type
_entity_poly.pdbx_seq_one_letter_code
_entity_poly.pdbx_strand_id
1 'polypeptide(L)'
;MRVVLLLLVLVLAPAAFAQSYQPAYETHGGALGRGPELVLVYFGMTECVPCHDPDFKADLERAKGLLAEQAAATGRGFAVVGVAMDWDVAEGFAFLQGSGRFDEVAIGRNWENAAALTHLWRPDGLESRQIAIPSVLVYEREVTSAASIVATAPTYRFEAAGADAIRAWVAAGAPVE
;
A
#
# COMPACT_ATOMS: atom_id res chain seq x y z
N MET A 1 -43.31 -27.11 40.09
CA MET A 1 -42.15 -27.16 39.17
C MET A 1 -41.95 -25.77 38.58
N ARG A 2 -40.84 -25.09 38.91
CA ARG A 2 -40.49 -23.77 38.34
C ARG A 2 -39.65 -24.02 37.09
N VAL A 3 -40.19 -23.70 35.91
CA VAL A 3 -39.45 -23.74 34.65
C VAL A 3 -38.66 -22.43 34.53
N VAL A 4 -37.34 -22.52 34.65
CA VAL A 4 -36.41 -21.40 34.41
C VAL A 4 -36.13 -21.37 32.91
N LEU A 5 -36.66 -20.36 32.22
CA LEU A 5 -36.42 -20.11 30.80
C LEU A 5 -35.07 -19.40 30.66
N LEU A 6 -34.01 -20.14 30.33
CA LEU A 6 -32.71 -19.58 29.98
C LEU A 6 -32.77 -18.96 28.58
N LEU A 7 -32.83 -17.64 28.52
CA LEU A 7 -32.63 -16.85 27.30
C LEU A 7 -31.14 -16.89 26.92
N LEU A 8 -30.80 -17.72 25.95
CA LEU A 8 -29.49 -17.71 25.30
C LEU A 8 -29.42 -16.47 24.40
N VAL A 9 -28.74 -15.41 24.84
CA VAL A 9 -28.39 -14.27 23.98
C VAL A 9 -27.16 -14.68 23.19
N LEU A 10 -27.35 -15.07 21.93
CA LEU A 10 -26.25 -15.28 20.98
C LEU A 10 -25.66 -13.90 20.66
N VAL A 11 -24.55 -13.55 21.30
CA VAL A 11 -23.75 -12.38 20.91
C VAL A 11 -22.99 -12.78 19.64
N LEU A 12 -23.59 -12.53 18.48
CA LEU A 12 -22.89 -12.57 17.20
C LEU A 12 -21.88 -11.42 17.21
N ALA A 13 -20.62 -11.72 17.52
CA ALA A 13 -19.54 -10.79 17.25
C ALA A 13 -19.56 -10.47 15.75
N PRO A 14 -19.56 -9.19 15.35
CA PRO A 14 -19.45 -8.87 13.93
C PRO A 14 -18.15 -9.47 13.42
N ALA A 15 -18.25 -10.42 12.49
CA ALA A 15 -17.11 -10.79 11.68
C ALA A 15 -16.69 -9.52 10.96
N ALA A 16 -15.62 -8.89 11.42
CA ALA A 16 -14.93 -7.87 10.65
C ALA A 16 -14.39 -8.58 9.41
N PHE A 17 -15.20 -8.61 8.35
CA PHE A 17 -14.70 -8.92 7.03
C PHE A 17 -13.63 -7.86 6.77
N ALA A 18 -12.36 -8.29 6.73
CA ALA A 18 -11.27 -7.43 6.33
C ALA A 18 -11.67 -6.82 4.99
N GLN A 19 -11.97 -5.53 5.00
CA GLN A 19 -12.49 -4.89 3.80
C GLN A 19 -11.33 -4.82 2.82
N SER A 20 -11.48 -5.45 1.66
CA SER A 20 -10.50 -5.34 0.58
C SER A 20 -10.26 -3.87 0.29
N TYR A 21 -9.00 -3.46 0.17
CA TYR A 21 -8.68 -2.09 -0.15
C TYR A 21 -9.41 -1.62 -1.42
N GLN A 22 -9.91 -0.40 -1.38
CA GLN A 22 -10.61 0.27 -2.47
C GLN A 22 -9.86 1.55 -2.79
N PRO A 23 -9.44 1.76 -4.06
CA PRO A 23 -8.83 3.01 -4.47
C PRO A 23 -9.76 4.21 -4.23
N ALA A 24 -9.18 5.34 -3.90
CA ALA A 24 -9.90 6.56 -3.55
C ALA A 24 -10.71 7.14 -4.72
N TYR A 25 -10.34 6.83 -5.96
CA TYR A 25 -11.15 7.25 -7.11
C TYR A 25 -12.53 6.59 -7.15
N GLU A 26 -12.74 5.50 -6.41
CA GLU A 26 -14.05 4.82 -6.32
C GLU A 26 -14.85 5.20 -5.08
N THR A 27 -14.17 5.52 -3.97
CA THR A 27 -14.82 5.78 -2.68
C THR A 27 -15.03 7.26 -2.40
N HIS A 28 -14.26 8.15 -3.05
CA HIS A 28 -14.26 9.59 -2.77
C HIS A 28 -14.52 10.46 -4.00
N GLY A 29 -15.13 9.89 -5.05
CA GLY A 29 -15.45 10.63 -6.28
C GLY A 29 -14.21 11.20 -6.99
N GLY A 30 -13.04 10.57 -6.82
CA GLY A 30 -11.80 10.97 -7.50
C GLY A 30 -10.77 11.72 -6.64
N ALA A 31 -11.05 12.05 -5.37
CA ALA A 31 -10.12 12.81 -4.53
C ALA A 31 -9.87 12.15 -3.17
N LEU A 32 -8.60 11.86 -2.84
CA LEU A 32 -8.13 11.31 -1.55
C LEU A 32 -8.41 12.17 -0.30
N GLY A 33 -9.07 13.32 -0.46
CA GLY A 33 -9.12 14.38 0.53
C GLY A 33 -7.89 15.29 0.46
N ARG A 34 -8.01 16.49 1.03
CA ARG A 34 -6.89 17.42 1.22
C ARG A 34 -6.47 17.32 2.68
N GLY A 35 -5.18 17.39 2.97
CA GLY A 35 -4.62 17.25 4.32
C GLY A 35 -3.58 16.12 4.41
N PRO A 36 -3.37 15.56 5.62
CA PRO A 36 -2.42 14.49 5.84
C PRO A 36 -2.77 13.21 5.05
N GLU A 37 -1.77 12.62 4.43
CA GLU A 37 -1.90 11.43 3.59
C GLU A 37 -0.78 10.43 3.90
N LEU A 38 -1.16 9.17 4.03
CA LEU A 38 -0.26 8.02 4.10
C LEU A 38 -0.22 7.35 2.72
N VAL A 39 0.98 7.10 2.18
CA VAL A 39 1.15 6.53 0.85
C VAL A 39 1.99 5.27 0.92
N LEU A 40 1.43 4.16 0.44
CA LEU A 40 2.15 2.93 0.17
C LEU A 40 2.64 2.94 -1.29
N VAL A 41 3.93 2.68 -1.51
CA VAL A 41 4.48 2.45 -2.85
C VAL A 41 4.99 1.03 -2.93
N TYR A 42 4.50 0.28 -3.92
CA TYR A 42 4.96 -1.08 -4.23
C TYR A 42 5.81 -1.08 -5.51
N PHE A 43 6.97 -1.72 -5.47
CA PHE A 43 7.84 -1.92 -6.63
C PHE A 43 7.91 -3.41 -6.99
N GLY A 44 7.66 -3.72 -8.26
CA GLY A 44 7.77 -5.06 -8.83
C GLY A 44 8.09 -4.99 -10.33
N MET A 45 8.22 -6.15 -10.97
CA MET A 45 8.32 -6.25 -12.43
C MET A 45 7.91 -7.65 -12.88
N THR A 46 7.68 -7.83 -14.18
CA THR A 46 7.26 -9.12 -14.76
C THR A 46 8.29 -10.22 -14.58
N GLU A 47 9.58 -9.93 -14.59
CA GLU A 47 10.64 -10.93 -14.38
C GLU A 47 10.92 -11.24 -12.89
N CYS A 48 10.24 -10.57 -11.96
CA CYS A 48 10.43 -10.79 -10.52
C CYS A 48 9.67 -12.06 -10.07
N VAL A 49 10.40 -13.18 -9.92
CA VAL A 49 9.79 -14.46 -9.50
C VAL A 49 8.96 -14.36 -8.22
N PRO A 50 9.45 -13.75 -7.11
CA PRO A 50 8.63 -13.64 -5.90
C PRO A 50 7.40 -12.74 -6.06
N CYS A 51 7.40 -11.82 -7.03
CA CYS A 51 6.26 -10.93 -7.29
C CYS A 51 5.05 -11.68 -7.90
N HIS A 52 5.25 -12.90 -8.41
CA HIS A 52 4.18 -13.75 -8.95
C HIS A 52 3.56 -14.71 -7.94
N ASP A 53 4.18 -14.85 -6.76
CA ASP A 53 3.67 -15.72 -5.70
C ASP A 53 2.26 -15.25 -5.26
N PRO A 54 1.22 -16.10 -5.36
CA PRO A 54 -0.12 -15.74 -4.91
C PRO A 54 -0.18 -15.38 -3.43
N ASP A 55 0.65 -15.98 -2.59
CA ASP A 55 0.69 -15.66 -1.16
C ASP A 55 1.25 -14.25 -0.94
N PHE A 56 2.33 -13.90 -1.66
CA PHE A 56 2.87 -12.55 -1.62
C PHE A 56 1.84 -11.50 -2.07
N LYS A 57 1.06 -11.78 -3.12
CA LYS A 57 -0.01 -10.90 -3.58
C LYS A 57 -1.12 -10.74 -2.53
N ALA A 58 -1.47 -11.82 -1.84
CA ALA A 58 -2.42 -11.77 -0.73
C ALA A 58 -1.88 -10.94 0.45
N ASP A 59 -0.58 -11.07 0.77
CA ASP A 59 0.07 -10.24 1.78
C ASP A 59 0.07 -8.76 1.39
N LEU A 60 0.37 -8.44 0.12
CA LEU A 60 0.33 -7.08 -0.39
C LEU A 60 -1.08 -6.46 -0.29
N GLU A 61 -2.12 -7.20 -0.67
CA GLU A 61 -3.51 -6.74 -0.52
C GLU A 61 -3.90 -6.56 0.95
N ARG A 62 -3.44 -7.46 1.83
CA ARG A 62 -3.65 -7.32 3.27
C ARG A 62 -2.95 -6.07 3.82
N ALA A 63 -1.73 -5.78 3.39
CA ALA A 63 -1.02 -4.56 3.78
C ALA A 63 -1.81 -3.29 3.41
N LYS A 64 -2.37 -3.25 2.18
CA LYS A 64 -3.21 -2.12 1.75
C LYS A 64 -4.41 -1.92 2.67
N GLY A 65 -5.11 -3.00 3.03
CA GLY A 65 -6.24 -2.94 3.97
C GLY A 65 -5.82 -2.42 5.35
N LEU A 66 -4.75 -2.98 5.92
CA LEU A 66 -4.23 -2.58 7.24
C LEU A 66 -3.82 -1.11 7.27
N LEU A 67 -3.14 -0.62 6.24
CA LEU A 67 -2.71 0.78 6.17
C LEU A 67 -3.88 1.74 5.94
N ALA A 68 -4.88 1.33 5.14
CA ALA A 68 -6.11 2.10 4.96
C ALA A 68 -6.86 2.26 6.31
N GLU A 69 -6.96 1.18 7.09
CA GLU A 69 -7.57 1.22 8.42
C GLU A 69 -6.79 2.12 9.39
N GLN A 70 -5.46 2.02 9.41
CA GLN A 70 -4.59 2.85 10.25
C GLN A 70 -4.67 4.35 9.88
N ALA A 71 -4.67 4.66 8.58
CA ALA A 71 -4.83 6.03 8.10
C ALA A 71 -6.20 6.60 8.47
N ALA A 72 -7.29 5.85 8.25
CA ALA A 72 -8.64 6.26 8.62
C ALA A 72 -8.79 6.49 10.13
N ALA A 73 -8.22 5.61 10.96
CA ALA A 73 -8.25 5.75 12.42
C ALA A 73 -7.55 7.03 12.92
N THR A 74 -6.64 7.59 12.12
CA THR A 74 -5.90 8.82 12.45
C THR A 74 -6.34 10.03 11.62
N GLY A 75 -7.44 9.91 10.87
CA GLY A 75 -8.02 10.99 10.07
C GLY A 75 -7.18 11.38 8.84
N ARG A 76 -6.37 10.47 8.32
CA ARG A 76 -5.51 10.68 7.15
C ARG A 76 -6.13 10.06 5.90
N GLY A 77 -5.82 10.63 4.73
CA GLY A 77 -6.02 9.95 3.46
C GLY A 77 -5.06 8.77 3.32
N PHE A 78 -5.42 7.78 2.49
CA PHE A 78 -4.54 6.65 2.17
C PHE A 78 -4.51 6.39 0.68
N ALA A 79 -3.30 6.38 0.11
CA ALA A 79 -3.08 6.13 -1.30
C ALA A 79 -2.12 4.96 -1.54
N VAL A 80 -2.30 4.25 -2.65
CA VAL A 80 -1.41 3.16 -3.08
C VAL A 80 -0.89 3.41 -4.49
N VAL A 81 0.44 3.42 -4.62
CA VAL A 81 1.14 3.56 -5.91
C VAL A 81 1.75 2.22 -6.32
N GLY A 82 1.41 1.75 -7.51
CA GLY A 82 2.02 0.57 -8.12
C GLY A 82 3.13 0.95 -9.09
N VAL A 83 4.33 0.44 -8.87
CA VAL A 83 5.49 0.73 -9.73
C VAL A 83 5.94 -0.55 -10.41
N ALA A 84 5.82 -0.58 -11.73
CA ALA A 84 6.40 -1.63 -12.56
C ALA A 84 7.74 -1.17 -13.13
N MET A 85 8.79 -1.91 -12.81
CA MET A 85 10.16 -1.67 -13.26
C MET A 85 10.45 -2.35 -14.59
N ASP A 86 9.41 -2.66 -15.35
CA ASP A 86 9.52 -3.20 -16.70
C ASP A 86 10.04 -2.14 -17.67
N TRP A 87 10.74 -2.58 -18.73
CA TRP A 87 11.10 -1.70 -19.84
C TRP A 87 9.89 -1.37 -20.70
N ASP A 88 9.07 -2.39 -20.98
CA ASP A 88 7.85 -2.26 -21.77
C ASP A 88 6.67 -1.84 -20.89
N VAL A 89 5.93 -0.84 -21.36
CA VAL A 89 4.81 -0.27 -20.60
C VAL A 89 3.59 -1.19 -20.58
N ALA A 90 3.32 -1.90 -21.68
CA ALA A 90 2.15 -2.78 -21.74
C ALA A 90 2.34 -4.02 -20.87
N GLU A 91 3.56 -4.58 -20.87
CA GLU A 91 3.95 -5.69 -20.02
C GLU A 91 3.85 -5.32 -18.53
N GLY A 92 4.47 -4.20 -18.12
CA GLY A 92 4.38 -3.73 -16.74
C GLY A 92 2.95 -3.39 -16.29
N PHE A 93 2.10 -2.88 -17.20
CA PHE A 93 0.69 -2.64 -16.91
C PHE A 93 -0.07 -3.95 -16.66
N ALA A 94 0.12 -4.95 -17.52
CA ALA A 94 -0.49 -6.27 -17.34
C ALA A 94 -0.04 -6.94 -16.03
N PHE A 95 1.25 -6.81 -15.68
CA PHE A 95 1.79 -7.28 -14.41
C PHE A 95 1.11 -6.61 -13.19
N LEU A 96 0.98 -5.27 -13.21
CA LEU A 96 0.34 -4.54 -12.11
C LEU A 96 -1.16 -4.87 -12.00
N GLN A 97 -1.88 -5.05 -13.11
CA GLN A 97 -3.27 -5.51 -13.07
C GLN A 97 -3.43 -6.83 -12.32
N GLY A 98 -2.45 -7.74 -12.47
CA GLY A 98 -2.41 -9.01 -11.75
C GLY A 98 -1.89 -8.91 -10.31
N SER A 99 -1.43 -7.74 -9.87
CA SER A 99 -0.86 -7.48 -8.54
C SER A 99 -1.79 -6.68 -7.63
N GLY A 100 -3.00 -6.40 -8.11
CA GLY A 100 -4.08 -5.80 -7.34
C GLY A 100 -4.42 -4.38 -7.77
N ARG A 101 -5.06 -3.64 -6.87
CA ARG A 101 -5.60 -2.30 -7.15
C ARG A 101 -4.66 -1.21 -6.65
N PHE A 102 -4.63 -0.09 -7.37
CA PHE A 102 -3.77 1.06 -7.10
C PHE A 102 -4.51 2.37 -7.42
N ASP A 103 -4.19 3.44 -6.71
CA ASP A 103 -4.64 4.81 -7.03
C ASP A 103 -3.83 5.42 -8.18
N GLU A 104 -2.54 5.10 -8.24
CA GLU A 104 -1.59 5.60 -9.23
C GLU A 104 -0.67 4.46 -9.69
N VAL A 105 -0.22 4.51 -10.94
CA VAL A 105 0.80 3.60 -11.46
C VAL A 105 1.93 4.33 -12.18
N ALA A 106 3.16 3.84 -12.02
CA ALA A 106 4.35 4.28 -12.76
C ALA A 106 5.02 3.08 -13.44
N ILE A 107 5.20 3.16 -14.76
CA ILE A 107 5.63 2.01 -15.59
C ILE A 107 6.61 2.48 -16.66
N GLY A 108 7.55 1.62 -17.03
CA GLY A 108 8.55 1.89 -18.07
C GLY A 108 9.83 2.46 -17.48
N ARG A 109 10.89 2.60 -18.30
CA ARG A 109 12.22 3.10 -17.88
C ARG A 109 12.92 2.31 -16.76
N ASN A 110 12.40 1.14 -16.39
CA ASN A 110 13.02 0.23 -15.43
C ASN A 110 13.44 0.94 -14.12
N TRP A 111 14.66 0.71 -13.63
CA TRP A 111 15.24 1.34 -12.45
C TRP A 111 15.33 2.87 -12.51
N GLU A 112 15.08 3.50 -13.65
CA GLU A 112 15.14 4.96 -13.83
C GLU A 112 13.77 5.62 -14.03
N ASN A 113 12.69 4.90 -13.73
CA ASN A 113 11.37 5.50 -13.77
C ASN A 113 11.23 6.58 -12.69
N ALA A 114 10.24 7.47 -12.86
CA ALA A 114 10.08 8.63 -11.98
C ALA A 114 9.95 8.21 -10.50
N ALA A 115 9.17 7.17 -10.20
CA ALA A 115 8.99 6.69 -8.84
C ALA A 115 10.27 6.08 -8.25
N ALA A 116 11.05 5.34 -9.04
CA ALA A 116 12.33 4.78 -8.62
C ALA A 116 13.36 5.90 -8.32
N LEU A 117 13.48 6.88 -9.21
CA LEU A 117 14.37 8.03 -9.01
C LEU A 117 13.97 8.86 -7.78
N THR A 118 12.68 9.04 -7.53
CA THR A 118 12.18 9.80 -6.39
C THR A 118 12.32 9.06 -5.06
N HIS A 119 12.00 7.77 -5.02
CA HIS A 119 11.82 7.07 -3.74
C HIS A 119 12.89 6.01 -3.43
N LEU A 120 13.37 5.31 -4.44
CA LEU A 120 14.32 4.21 -4.29
C LEU A 120 15.75 4.76 -4.23
N TRP A 121 16.14 5.61 -5.19
CA TRP A 121 17.48 6.20 -5.30
C TRP A 121 17.73 7.44 -4.44
N ARG A 122 16.90 7.70 -3.42
CA ARG A 122 17.08 8.85 -2.52
C ARG A 122 18.47 8.82 -1.84
N PRO A 123 19.23 9.95 -1.76
CA PRO A 123 20.59 9.93 -1.22
C PRO A 123 20.67 9.47 0.24
N ASP A 124 19.71 9.88 1.05
CA ASP A 124 19.70 9.60 2.49
C ASP A 124 19.54 8.10 2.76
N GLY A 125 20.48 7.54 3.53
CA GLY A 125 20.50 6.13 3.91
C GLY A 125 20.78 5.16 2.77
N LEU A 126 21.12 5.63 1.56
CA LEU A 126 21.33 4.76 0.40
C LEU A 126 22.36 3.66 0.64
N GLU A 127 23.44 3.97 1.38
CA GLU A 127 24.54 3.03 1.67
C GLU A 127 24.11 1.80 2.49
N SER A 128 23.04 1.91 3.28
CA SER A 128 22.53 0.84 4.15
C SER A 128 21.25 0.18 3.63
N ARG A 129 20.62 0.75 2.59
CA ARG A 129 19.33 0.27 2.08
C ARG A 129 19.52 -0.87 1.11
N GLN A 130 18.79 -1.95 1.33
CA GLN A 130 18.72 -3.04 0.36
C GLN A 130 17.82 -2.63 -0.81
N ILE A 131 18.41 -2.60 -2.01
CA ILE A 131 17.68 -2.33 -3.25
C ILE A 131 17.38 -3.66 -3.94
N ALA A 132 16.12 -4.07 -3.87
CA ALA A 132 15.62 -5.27 -4.53
C ALA A 132 14.12 -5.14 -4.79
N ILE A 133 13.59 -6.05 -5.59
CA ILE A 133 12.16 -6.26 -5.78
C ILE A 133 11.76 -7.70 -5.42
N PRO A 134 10.54 -7.95 -4.89
CA PRO A 134 9.54 -6.93 -4.57
C PRO A 134 10.01 -6.02 -3.43
N SER A 135 9.65 -4.74 -3.47
CA SER A 135 9.86 -3.84 -2.35
C SER A 135 8.64 -2.98 -2.10
N VAL A 136 8.49 -2.56 -0.85
CA VAL A 136 7.49 -1.59 -0.44
C VAL A 136 8.13 -0.49 0.36
N LEU A 137 7.54 0.70 0.30
CA LEU A 137 7.82 1.78 1.23
C LEU A 137 6.52 2.48 1.59
N VAL A 138 6.50 3.05 2.79
CA VAL A 138 5.39 3.86 3.27
C VAL A 138 5.93 5.21 3.68
N TYR A 139 5.28 6.27 3.23
CA TYR A 139 5.61 7.62 3.63
C TYR A 139 4.36 8.44 3.93
N GLU A 140 4.55 9.51 4.69
CA GLU A 140 3.55 10.53 4.93
C GLU A 140 3.84 11.79 4.13
N ARG A 141 2.78 12.48 3.72
CA ARG A 141 2.85 13.85 3.19
C ARG A 141 1.58 14.61 3.55
N GLU A 142 1.58 15.91 3.32
CA GLU A 142 0.39 16.74 3.39
C GLU A 142 0.08 17.29 1.99
N VAL A 143 -1.16 17.08 1.53
CA VAL A 143 -1.65 17.59 0.24
C VAL A 143 -2.55 18.79 0.52
N THR A 144 -2.08 19.97 0.11
CA THR A 144 -2.86 21.21 0.18
C THR A 144 -3.32 21.59 -1.22
N SER A 145 -4.46 22.28 -1.29
CA SER A 145 -4.80 22.95 -2.54
C SER A 145 -5.60 24.22 -2.27
N ALA A 146 -4.86 25.32 -2.24
CA ALA A 146 -5.43 26.66 -2.32
C ALA A 146 -5.53 27.06 -3.80
N ALA A 147 -4.59 27.85 -4.32
CA ALA A 147 -4.52 28.22 -5.73
C ALA A 147 -3.90 27.14 -6.64
N SER A 148 -3.09 26.23 -6.08
CA SER A 148 -2.43 25.11 -6.76
C SER A 148 -2.45 23.87 -5.85
N ILE A 149 -2.36 22.67 -6.44
CA ILE A 149 -2.18 21.42 -5.68
C ILE A 149 -0.69 21.30 -5.32
N VAL A 150 -0.39 21.19 -4.03
CA VAL A 150 0.97 21.10 -3.50
C VAL A 150 1.04 20.00 -2.46
N ALA A 151 2.07 19.16 -2.56
CA ALA A 151 2.43 18.18 -1.55
C ALA A 151 3.68 18.63 -0.78
N THR A 152 3.72 18.39 0.53
CA THR A 152 4.97 18.47 1.28
C THR A 152 5.96 17.39 0.83
N ALA A 153 7.23 17.55 1.19
CA ALA A 153 8.20 16.48 1.01
C ALA A 153 7.77 15.20 1.77
N PRO A 154 8.03 13.99 1.23
CA PRO A 154 7.74 12.74 1.91
C PRO A 154 8.51 12.58 3.23
N THR A 155 7.82 12.13 4.27
CA THR A 155 8.44 11.59 5.50
C THR A 155 8.30 10.07 5.48
N TYR A 156 9.38 9.35 5.18
CA TYR A 156 9.37 7.89 5.10
C TYR A 156 9.23 7.28 6.50
N ARG A 157 8.27 6.38 6.65
CA ARG A 157 7.94 5.67 7.89
C ARG A 157 8.39 4.22 7.88
N PHE A 158 8.40 3.62 6.69
CA PHE A 158 8.73 2.21 6.55
C PHE A 158 9.31 1.92 5.17
N GLU A 159 10.18 0.92 5.11
CA GLU A 159 10.56 0.26 3.86
C GLU A 159 10.98 -1.19 4.12
N ALA A 160 10.69 -2.05 3.15
CA ALA A 160 11.17 -3.42 3.13
C ALA A 160 11.43 -3.88 1.69
N ALA A 161 12.47 -4.69 1.52
CA ALA A 161 12.82 -5.31 0.25
C ALA A 161 12.86 -6.83 0.42
N GLY A 162 12.29 -7.55 -0.54
CA GLY A 162 12.10 -9.00 -0.53
C GLY A 162 10.74 -9.43 0.04
N ALA A 163 10.20 -10.50 -0.53
CA ALA A 163 8.87 -11.01 -0.18
C ALA A 163 8.77 -11.42 1.30
N ASP A 164 9.81 -12.04 1.87
CA ASP A 164 9.82 -12.49 3.27
C ASP A 164 9.76 -11.33 4.26
N ALA A 165 10.53 -10.26 4.00
CA ALA A 165 10.55 -9.07 4.85
C ALA A 165 9.19 -8.36 4.83
N ILE A 166 8.58 -8.26 3.64
CA ILE A 166 7.24 -7.70 3.46
C ILE A 166 6.23 -8.57 4.21
N ARG A 167 6.21 -9.89 4.00
CA ARG A 167 5.32 -10.83 4.69
C ARG A 167 5.43 -10.72 6.20
N ALA A 168 6.64 -10.65 6.74
CA ALA A 168 6.88 -10.49 8.17
C ALA A 168 6.28 -9.17 8.70
N TRP A 169 6.46 -8.07 7.97
CA TRP A 169 5.86 -6.78 8.30
C TRP A 169 4.33 -6.81 8.26
N VAL A 170 3.73 -7.43 7.24
CA VAL A 170 2.26 -7.61 7.17
C VAL A 170 1.74 -8.47 8.32
N ALA A 171 2.45 -9.55 8.66
CA ALA A 171 2.10 -10.41 9.78
C ALA A 171 2.13 -9.67 11.13
N ALA A 172 3.02 -8.68 11.26
CA ALA A 172 3.10 -7.78 12.42
C ALA A 172 2.01 -6.67 12.43
N GLY A 173 1.09 -6.67 11.46
CA GLY A 173 0.03 -5.66 11.38
C GLY A 173 0.41 -4.42 10.56
N ALA A 174 1.47 -4.50 9.76
CA ALA A 174 1.96 -3.40 8.92
C ALA A 174 2.20 -2.09 9.71
N PRO A 175 3.00 -2.10 10.80
CA PRO A 175 3.24 -0.91 11.61
C PRO A 175 3.95 0.20 10.82
N VAL A 176 3.56 1.45 11.09
CA VAL A 176 4.09 2.70 10.50
C VAL A 176 4.41 3.72 11.61
N GLU A 177 5.46 3.47 12.39
CA GLU A 177 5.95 4.41 13.40
C GLU A 177 6.99 5.39 12.82
#